data_AF-A0A954PZY2-F1
#
_entry.id   AF-A0A954PZY2-F1
#
_cell.length_a   1.000
_cell.length_b   1.000
_cell.length_c   1.000
_cell.angle_alpha   90.00
_cell.angle_beta   90.00
_cell.angle_gamma   90.00
#
_symmetry.space_group_name_H-M   'P 1'
#
loop_
_entity.id
_entity.type
_entity.pdbx_description
1 polymer ?
#
loop_
_entity_poly.entity_id
_entity_poly.type
_entity_poly.pdbx_seq_one_letter_code
_entity_poly.pdbx_strand_id
1 'polypeptide(L)'
;MAKFYVQCGNTELVLSSDSTDSAALAIIDRILAPHLWIYDDPGLSEFQCRQHLMLEALMHLPTEICVSQQGFDRDDAESISVPETIGSWHALMVGMRRLFAAAGLERSVAVLAGAHAIERAVGPRRTPK
;
A
#
# COMPACT_ATOMS: atom_id res chain seq x y z
N MET A 1 5.72 -17.00 9.64
CA MET A 1 5.41 -15.56 9.52
C MET A 1 5.64 -14.88 10.85
N ALA A 2 6.45 -13.83 10.86
CA ALA A 2 6.68 -13.01 12.05
C ALA A 2 5.61 -11.92 12.15
N LYS A 3 5.36 -11.42 13.35
CA LYS A 3 4.49 -10.26 13.60
C LYS A 3 5.34 -8.99 13.41
N PHE A 4 4.83 -8.03 12.65
CA PHE A 4 5.47 -6.75 12.41
C PHE A 4 4.56 -5.60 12.83
N TYR A 5 5.19 -4.57 13.37
CA TYR A 5 4.65 -3.26 13.69
C TYR A 5 5.31 -2.29 12.70
N VAL A 6 4.49 -1.70 11.83
CA VAL A 6 4.92 -0.84 10.73
C VAL A 6 4.34 0.54 10.93
N GLN A 7 5.15 1.57 10.80
CA GLN A 7 4.76 2.96 11.02
C GLN A 7 5.29 3.85 9.90
N CYS A 8 4.43 4.72 9.38
CA CYS A 8 4.77 5.72 8.38
C CYS A 8 4.03 7.02 8.75
N GLY A 9 4.74 7.92 9.42
CA GLY A 9 4.18 9.15 9.97
C GLY A 9 3.11 8.82 11.02
N ASN A 10 1.89 9.31 10.79
CA ASN A 10 0.74 9.06 11.67
C ASN A 10 -0.02 7.76 11.34
N THR A 11 0.45 6.98 10.36
CA THR A 11 -0.18 5.71 9.98
C THR A 11 0.56 4.56 10.64
N GLU A 12 -0.19 3.70 11.33
CA GLU A 12 0.31 2.49 11.97
C GLU A 12 -0.41 1.24 11.42
N LEU A 13 0.34 0.15 11.30
CA LEU A 13 -0.17 -1.14 10.85
C LEU A 13 0.54 -2.28 11.59
N VAL A 14 -0.26 -3.20 12.14
CA VAL A 14 0.24 -4.47 12.68
C VAL A 14 -0.19 -5.58 11.74
N LEU A 15 0.76 -6.37 11.23
CA LEU A 15 0.46 -7.51 10.36
C LEU A 15 1.43 -8.67 10.57
N SER A 16 1.10 -9.82 9.99
CA SER A 16 2.03 -10.93 9.83
C SER A 16 2.60 -10.92 8.42
N SER A 17 3.92 -10.99 8.30
CA SER A 17 4.64 -10.95 7.01
C SER A 17 5.81 -11.94 7.02
N ASP A 18 6.32 -12.23 5.84
CA ASP A 18 7.53 -13.05 5.65
C ASP A 18 8.81 -12.21 5.66
N SER A 19 8.72 -10.91 5.34
CA SER A 19 9.84 -9.97 5.33
C SER A 19 9.43 -8.56 5.78
N THR A 20 10.43 -7.74 6.13
CA THR A 20 10.30 -6.32 6.44
C THR A 20 9.80 -5.54 5.22
N ASP A 21 10.38 -5.80 4.03
CA ASP A 21 9.95 -5.21 2.75
C ASP A 21 8.47 -5.44 2.45
N SER A 22 7.98 -6.67 2.63
CA SER A 22 6.57 -7.00 2.42
C SER A 22 5.66 -6.28 3.44
N ALA A 23 6.15 -6.08 4.68
CA ALA A 23 5.42 -5.33 5.69
C ALA A 23 5.36 -3.82 5.36
N ALA A 24 6.47 -3.25 4.87
CA ALA A 24 6.53 -1.88 4.38
C ALA A 24 5.65 -1.66 3.14
N LEU A 25 5.65 -2.61 2.20
CA LEU A 25 4.77 -2.55 1.03
C LEU A 25 3.30 -2.53 1.44
N ALA A 26 2.91 -3.28 2.47
CA ALA A 26 1.54 -3.33 2.96
C ALA A 26 1.06 -2.00 3.59
N ILE A 27 1.93 -1.25 4.28
CA ILE A 27 1.53 0.08 4.78
C ILE A 27 1.39 1.09 3.64
N ILE A 28 2.27 1.02 2.64
CA ILE A 28 2.18 1.86 1.43
C ILE A 28 0.92 1.55 0.64
N ASP A 29 0.57 0.28 0.48
CA ASP A 29 -0.68 -0.14 -0.15
C ASP A 29 -1.89 0.47 0.57
N ARG A 30 -1.92 0.39 1.90
CA ARG A 30 -2.99 1.00 2.71
C ARG A 30 -3.08 2.51 2.52
N ILE A 31 -1.95 3.20 2.47
CA ILE A 31 -1.86 4.66 2.33
C ILE A 31 -2.29 5.10 0.92
N LEU A 32 -1.85 4.37 -0.11
CA LEU A 32 -2.06 4.74 -1.51
C LEU A 32 -3.31 4.13 -2.14
N ALA A 33 -4.00 3.21 -1.46
CA ALA A 33 -5.26 2.64 -1.92
C ALA A 33 -6.29 3.69 -2.41
N PRO A 34 -6.47 4.85 -1.74
CA PRO A 34 -7.37 5.90 -2.22
C PRO A 34 -6.98 6.51 -3.58
N HIS A 35 -5.74 6.34 -4.03
CA HIS A 35 -5.21 6.87 -5.29
C HIS A 35 -5.25 5.87 -6.44
N LEU A 36 -5.78 4.66 -6.24
CA LEU A 36 -5.76 3.62 -7.27
C LEU A 36 -6.58 3.93 -8.52
N TRP A 37 -7.54 4.85 -8.41
CA TRP A 37 -8.33 5.32 -9.55
C TRP A 37 -7.45 5.87 -10.69
N ILE A 38 -6.24 6.37 -10.40
CA ILE A 38 -5.33 6.91 -11.43
C ILE A 38 -4.90 5.85 -12.46
N TYR A 39 -4.95 4.56 -12.11
CA TYR A 39 -4.56 3.48 -13.02
C TYR A 39 -5.69 3.08 -13.98
N ASP A 40 -6.92 3.47 -13.67
CA ASP A 40 -8.10 3.23 -14.49
C ASP A 40 -8.36 4.39 -15.46
N ASP A 41 -7.67 5.52 -15.29
CA ASP A 41 -7.76 6.66 -16.20
C ASP A 41 -7.02 6.37 -17.52
N PRO A 42 -7.72 6.30 -18.67
CA PRO A 42 -7.08 6.05 -19.96
C PRO A 42 -6.22 7.24 -20.44
N GLY A 43 -6.41 8.43 -19.89
CA GLY A 43 -5.66 9.64 -20.21
C GLY A 43 -4.29 9.72 -19.52
N LEU A 44 -4.00 8.85 -18.56
CA LEU A 44 -2.75 8.84 -17.82
C LEU A 44 -1.81 7.73 -18.28
N SER A 45 -0.59 8.14 -18.63
CA SER A 45 0.54 7.23 -18.82
C SER A 45 1.05 6.70 -17.48
N GLU A 46 1.73 5.55 -17.49
CA GLU A 46 2.36 4.97 -16.30
C GLU A 46 3.31 5.96 -15.60
N PHE A 47 4.04 6.77 -16.38
CA PHE A 47 4.91 7.81 -15.85
C PHE A 47 4.13 8.90 -15.09
N GLN A 48 3.00 9.36 -15.64
CA GLN A 48 2.14 10.33 -14.97
C GLN A 48 1.52 9.76 -13.69
N CYS A 49 1.09 8.49 -13.69
CA CYS A 49 0.63 7.81 -12.47
C CYS A 49 1.75 7.81 -11.40
N ARG A 50 2.99 7.47 -11.78
CA ARG A 50 4.12 7.49 -10.85
C ARG A 50 4.38 8.89 -10.30
N GLN A 51 4.37 9.91 -11.16
CA GLN A 51 4.58 11.30 -10.73
C GLN A 51 3.49 11.75 -9.75
N HIS A 52 2.22 11.40 -10.01
CA HIS A 52 1.12 11.66 -9.10
C HIS A 52 1.43 11.12 -7.70
N LEU A 53 1.78 9.84 -7.60
CA LEU A 53 2.07 9.19 -6.31
C LEU A 53 3.28 9.81 -5.61
N MET A 54 4.32 10.19 -6.36
CA MET A 54 5.50 10.84 -5.80
C MET A 54 5.19 12.24 -5.24
N LEU A 55 4.32 13.00 -5.90
CA LEU A 55 3.90 14.31 -5.41
C LEU A 55 3.05 14.16 -4.13
N GLU A 56 2.11 13.22 -4.11
CA GLU A 56 1.32 12.91 -2.91
C GLU A 56 2.23 12.52 -1.73
N ALA A 57 3.22 11.65 -1.99
CA ALA A 57 4.18 11.23 -0.99
C ALA A 57 5.01 12.40 -0.46
N LEU A 58 5.50 13.27 -1.34
CA LEU A 58 6.29 14.44 -0.96
C LEU A 58 5.49 15.42 -0.07
N MET A 59 4.18 15.55 -0.30
CA MET A 59 3.33 16.47 0.45
C MET A 59 2.83 15.89 1.78
N HIS A 60 2.65 14.57 1.86
CA HIS A 60 1.87 13.96 2.95
C HIS A 60 2.58 12.85 3.72
N LEU A 61 3.66 12.28 3.18
CA LEU A 61 4.36 11.16 3.80
C LEU A 61 5.75 11.58 4.30
N PRO A 62 6.23 10.95 5.38
CA PRO A 62 7.65 11.02 5.71
C PRO A 62 8.49 10.38 4.60
N THR A 63 9.80 10.53 4.70
CA THR A 63 10.76 9.91 3.78
C THR A 63 11.00 8.43 4.07
N GLU A 64 10.64 7.96 5.28
CA GLU A 64 11.00 6.65 5.81
C GLU A 64 9.82 5.95 6.50
N ILE A 65 9.82 4.62 6.44
CA ILE A 65 8.91 3.70 7.10
C ILE A 65 9.71 2.98 8.19
N CYS A 66 9.20 2.97 9.43
CA CYS A 66 9.81 2.22 10.52
C CYS A 66 9.13 0.84 10.64
N VAL A 67 9.93 -0.23 10.66
CA VAL A 67 9.45 -1.61 10.80
C VAL A 67 10.13 -2.28 11.97
N SER A 68 9.35 -2.87 12.87
CA SER A 68 9.87 -3.63 14.01
C SER A 68 9.03 -4.87 14.31
N GLN A 69 9.64 -5.93 14.84
CA GLN A 69 8.92 -7.09 15.33
C GLN A 69 8.48 -6.95 16.81
N GLN A 70 8.98 -5.93 17.50
CA GLN A 70 8.82 -5.79 18.95
C GLN A 70 7.74 -4.78 19.35
N GLY A 71 7.53 -3.72 18.56
CA GLY A 71 6.53 -2.68 18.83
C GLY A 71 6.71 -1.43 17.96
N PHE A 72 5.86 -0.42 18.14
CA PHE A 72 6.00 0.90 17.52
C PHE A 72 7.03 1.78 18.25
N ASP A 73 7.44 2.89 17.62
CA ASP A 73 8.35 3.90 18.19
C ASP A 73 9.64 3.32 18.79
N ARG A 74 10.22 2.35 18.08
CA ARG A 74 11.43 1.62 18.49
C ARG A 74 12.66 2.25 17.87
N ASP A 75 13.66 2.58 18.70
CA ASP A 75 14.96 3.08 18.22
C ASP A 75 15.76 2.03 17.42
N ASP A 76 15.45 0.75 17.62
CA ASP A 76 16.03 -0.38 16.88
C ASP A 76 15.16 -0.83 15.68
N ALA A 77 14.18 -0.03 15.27
CA ALA A 77 13.38 -0.31 14.09
C ALA A 77 14.23 -0.20 12.81
N GLU A 78 13.93 -1.06 11.85
CA GLU A 78 14.48 -0.97 10.50
C GLU A 78 13.80 0.18 9.75
N SER A 79 14.60 1.03 9.13
CA SER A 79 14.11 2.16 8.33
C SER A 79 14.15 1.82 6.84
N ILE A 80 13.00 1.99 6.17
CA ILE A 80 12.81 1.69 4.75
C ILE A 80 12.37 2.94 4.00
N SER A 81 12.98 3.20 2.84
CA SER A 81 12.69 4.38 2.01
C SER A 81 11.26 4.37 1.47
N VAL A 82 10.48 5.41 1.78
CA VAL A 82 9.12 5.61 1.24
C VAL A 82 9.16 5.74 -0.29
N PRO A 83 10.01 6.61 -0.90
CA PRO A 83 10.06 6.73 -2.37
C PRO A 83 10.35 5.41 -3.09
N GLU A 84 11.26 4.59 -2.57
CA GLU A 84 11.59 3.29 -3.15
C GLU A 84 10.44 2.30 -3.01
N THR A 85 9.82 2.25 -1.83
CA THR A 85 8.68 1.36 -1.58
C THR A 85 7.49 1.71 -2.47
N ILE A 86 7.21 3.00 -2.69
CA ILE A 86 6.18 3.43 -3.66
C ILE A 86 6.57 3.05 -5.09
N GLY A 87 7.86 3.13 -5.44
CA GLY A 87 8.36 2.63 -6.72
C GLY A 87 8.03 1.15 -6.93
N SER A 88 8.32 0.31 -5.94
CA SER A 88 8.00 -1.12 -5.94
C SER A 88 6.50 -1.37 -6.02
N TRP A 89 5.70 -0.64 -5.24
CA TRP A 89 4.24 -0.72 -5.26
C TRP A 89 3.65 -0.32 -6.62
N HIS A 90 4.15 0.77 -7.21
CA HIS A 90 3.74 1.23 -8.54
C HIS A 90 4.05 0.19 -9.62
N ALA A 91 5.24 -0.42 -9.59
CA ALA A 91 5.60 -1.48 -10.51
C ALA A 91 4.65 -2.69 -10.39
N LEU A 92 4.25 -3.05 -9.16
CA LEU A 92 3.25 -4.09 -8.91
C LEU A 92 1.89 -3.75 -9.55
N MET A 93 1.39 -2.53 -9.33
CA MET A 93 0.10 -2.09 -9.89
C MET A 93 0.10 -2.06 -11.42
N VAL A 94 1.20 -1.59 -12.03
CA VAL A 94 1.39 -1.64 -13.49
C VAL A 94 1.41 -3.09 -13.98
N GLY A 95 2.13 -3.97 -13.29
CA GLY A 95 2.16 -5.40 -13.59
C GLY A 95 0.76 -6.03 -13.55
N MET A 96 -0.01 -5.75 -12.49
CA MET A 96 -1.38 -6.22 -12.35
C MET A 96 -2.30 -5.71 -13.48
N ARG A 97 -2.22 -4.41 -13.81
CA ARG A 97 -2.99 -3.84 -14.93
C ARG A 97 -2.71 -4.56 -16.24
N ARG A 98 -1.43 -4.80 -16.54
CA ARG A 98 -1.00 -5.52 -17.76
C ARG A 98 -1.47 -6.98 -17.76
N LEU A 99 -1.41 -7.67 -16.61
CA LEU A 99 -1.91 -9.03 -16.47
C LEU A 99 -3.42 -9.12 -16.71
N PHE A 100 -4.21 -8.18 -16.18
CA PHE A 100 -5.66 -8.17 -16.41
C PHE A 100 -6.02 -7.87 -17.86
N ALA A 101 -5.34 -6.91 -18.48
CA ALA A 101 -5.51 -6.63 -19.90
C ALA A 101 -5.21 -7.88 -20.75
N ALA A 102 -4.11 -8.60 -20.46
CA ALA A 102 -3.77 -9.84 -21.14
C ALA A 102 -4.78 -10.97 -20.92
N ALA A 103 -5.42 -11.00 -19.75
CA ALA A 103 -6.48 -11.96 -19.42
C ALA A 103 -7.87 -11.58 -19.99
N GLY A 104 -8.00 -10.45 -20.69
CA GLY A 104 -9.28 -9.93 -21.18
C GLY A 104 -10.22 -9.47 -20.07
N LEU A 105 -9.69 -9.19 -18.87
CA LEU A 105 -10.46 -8.67 -17.75
C LEU A 105 -10.47 -7.14 -17.83
N GLU A 106 -11.62 -6.54 -18.16
CA GLU A 106 -11.85 -5.09 -18.02
C GLU A 106 -12.03 -4.65 -16.55
N ARG A 107 -11.42 -5.36 -15.60
CA ARG A 107 -11.54 -5.03 -14.18
C ARG A 107 -10.59 -3.90 -13.84
N SER A 108 -11.15 -2.89 -13.18
CA SER A 108 -10.40 -1.77 -12.61
C SER A 108 -9.45 -2.25 -11.51
N VAL A 109 -8.25 -1.68 -11.49
CA VAL A 109 -7.26 -1.93 -10.42
C VAL A 109 -7.80 -1.40 -9.09
N ALA A 110 -8.51 -0.27 -9.10
CA ALA A 110 -9.18 0.28 -7.93
C ALA A 110 -10.27 -0.65 -7.35
N VAL A 111 -10.99 -1.39 -8.19
CA VAL A 111 -12.00 -2.37 -7.75
C VAL A 111 -11.36 -3.49 -6.93
N LEU A 112 -10.13 -3.90 -7.24
CA LEU A 112 -9.44 -4.96 -6.51
C LEU A 112 -8.93 -4.53 -5.15
N ALA A 113 -8.42 -3.30 -5.03
CA ALA A 113 -8.07 -2.78 -3.70
C ALA A 113 -9.29 -2.40 -2.86
N GLY A 114 -10.37 -1.98 -3.50
CA GLY A 114 -11.67 -1.75 -2.84
C GLY A 114 -12.31 -3.03 -2.31
N ALA A 115 -12.07 -4.18 -2.95
CA ALA A 115 -12.64 -5.47 -2.52
C ALA A 115 -12.22 -5.85 -1.09
N HIS A 116 -11.00 -5.53 -0.65
CA HIS A 116 -10.56 -5.73 0.73
C HIS A 116 -11.13 -4.70 1.72
N ALA A 117 -11.47 -3.49 1.28
CA ALA A 117 -12.14 -2.49 2.13
C ALA A 117 -13.59 -2.90 2.44
N ILE A 118 -14.31 -3.49 1.47
CA ILE A 118 -15.66 -4.03 1.67
C ILE A 118 -15.61 -5.29 2.54
N GLU A 119 -14.67 -6.22 2.33
CA GLU A 119 -14.51 -7.40 3.21
C GLU A 119 -14.22 -7.02 4.67
N ARG A 120 -13.43 -5.97 4.94
CA ARG A 120 -13.21 -5.47 6.31
C ARG A 120 -14.41 -4.73 6.89
N ALA A 121 -15.20 -4.04 6.07
CA ALA A 121 -16.44 -3.39 6.52
C ALA A 121 -17.58 -4.39 6.79
N VAL A 122 -17.54 -5.57 6.15
CA VAL A 122 -18.55 -6.64 6.25
C VAL A 122 -18.13 -7.76 7.23
N GLY A 123 -16.98 -7.63 7.90
CA GLY A 123 -16.63 -8.50 9.03
C GLY A 123 -17.67 -8.37 10.16
N PRO A 124 -18.05 -9.47 10.85
CA PRO A 124 -19.13 -9.42 11.84
C PRO A 124 -18.77 -8.42 12.93
N ARG A 125 -19.56 -7.34 13.03
CA ARG A 125 -19.52 -6.40 14.15
C ARG A 125 -19.69 -7.19 15.43
N ARG A 126 -18.61 -7.43 16.17
CA ARG A 126 -18.67 -7.90 17.56
C ARG A 126 -19.37 -6.81 18.36
N THR A 127 -20.65 -7.02 18.65
CA THR A 127 -21.39 -6.22 19.62
C THR A 127 -20.73 -6.41 20.99
N PRO A 128 -20.26 -5.34 21.66
CA PRO A 128 -19.82 -5.45 23.04
C PRO A 128 -21.03 -5.80 23.92
N LYS A 129 -20.85 -6.77 24.82
CA LYS A 129 -21.73 -7.03 25.96
C LYS A 129 -21.33 -6.15 27.13
#